data_AF-A0A8S1ZGI0-F1
#
_entry.id   AF-A0A8S1ZGI0-F1
#
_cell.length_a   1.000
_cell.length_b   1.000
_cell.length_c   1.000
_cell.angle_alpha   90.00
_cell.angle_beta   90.00
_cell.angle_gamma   90.00
#
_symmetry.space_group_name_H-M   'P 1'
#
loop_
_entity.id
_entity.type
_entity.pdbx_description
1 polymer ?
#
loop_
_entity_poly.entity_id
_entity_poly.type
_entity_poly.pdbx_seq_one_letter_code
_entity_poly.pdbx_strand_id
1 'polypeptide(L)'
;MANIEIVHETDEKHAKLNKMLLDLFEWAFKNHQHDRANFLLVAKDIPEEETAFARALQVLRERAYKVFLAVPDDIPLDQVQSRRTASIVWRWTMLFDSNFPIKELDSDYKSDSYSDEGSSQGEDKRQKITDDAASHK
;
A
#
# COMPACT_ATOMS: atom_id res chain seq x y z
N MET A 1 -16.03 -21.67 -19.98
CA MET A 1 -16.28 -22.05 -18.58
C MET A 1 -14.99 -21.82 -17.82
N ALA A 2 -15.03 -21.10 -16.71
CA ALA A 2 -13.85 -20.96 -15.84
C ALA A 2 -13.71 -22.24 -15.00
N ASN A 3 -12.55 -22.88 -15.05
CA ASN A 3 -12.25 -24.04 -14.22
C ASN A 3 -11.49 -23.56 -12.97
N ILE A 4 -11.89 -24.01 -11.79
CA ILE A 4 -11.17 -23.75 -10.54
C ILE A 4 -10.54 -25.07 -10.13
N GLU A 5 -9.21 -25.14 -10.17
CA GLU A 5 -8.47 -26.30 -9.72
C GLU A 5 -8.05 -26.10 -8.26
N ILE A 6 -8.42 -27.04 -7.40
CA ILE A 6 -7.97 -27.06 -6.00
C ILE A 6 -6.81 -28.04 -5.94
N VAL A 7 -5.60 -27.50 -5.79
CA VAL A 7 -4.39 -28.30 -5.60
C VAL A 7 -4.18 -28.52 -4.10
N HIS A 8 -4.42 -29.75 -3.63
CA HIS A 8 -4.12 -30.13 -2.27
C HIS A 8 -2.64 -30.47 -2.13
N GLU A 9 -1.90 -29.61 -1.46
CA GLU A 9 -0.47 -29.79 -1.22
C GLU A 9 -0.20 -29.86 0.28
N THR A 10 0.36 -30.98 0.73
CA THR A 10 0.79 -31.19 2.13
C THR A 10 2.10 -30.49 2.45
N ASP A 11 2.68 -29.81 1.48
CA ASP A 11 4.04 -29.30 1.55
C ASP A 11 4.18 -28.01 2.36
N GLU A 12 5.42 -27.73 2.76
CA GLU A 12 5.81 -26.53 3.48
C GLU A 12 5.46 -25.26 2.70
N LYS A 13 5.24 -24.15 3.43
CA LYS A 13 4.83 -22.84 2.90
C LYS A 13 5.65 -22.38 1.68
N HIS A 14 6.96 -22.63 1.68
CA HIS A 14 7.83 -22.24 0.56
C HIS A 14 7.63 -23.10 -0.70
N ALA A 15 7.33 -24.39 -0.57
CA ALA A 15 7.03 -25.25 -1.71
C ALA A 15 5.75 -24.79 -2.41
N LYS A 16 4.71 -24.47 -1.63
CA LYS A 16 3.44 -23.91 -2.15
C LYS A 16 3.64 -22.60 -2.90
N LEU A 17 4.44 -21.69 -2.34
CA LEU A 17 4.78 -20.44 -3.00
C LEU A 17 5.54 -20.68 -4.31
N ASN A 18 6.55 -21.54 -4.29
CA ASN A 18 7.32 -21.87 -5.49
C ASN A 18 6.46 -22.50 -6.57
N LYS A 19 5.56 -23.41 -6.21
CA LYS A 19 4.63 -24.01 -7.16
C LYS A 19 3.70 -22.96 -7.77
N MET A 20 3.11 -22.08 -6.95
CA MET A 20 2.27 -20.99 -7.43
C MET A 20 3.02 -20.09 -8.43
N LEU A 21 4.29 -19.76 -8.14
CA LEU A 21 5.13 -18.98 -9.04
C LEU A 21 5.50 -19.74 -10.33
N LEU A 22 5.77 -21.04 -10.24
CA LEU A 22 6.05 -21.88 -11.41
C LEU A 22 4.82 -21.99 -12.32
N ASP A 23 3.64 -22.25 -11.75
CA ASP A 23 2.38 -22.35 -12.50
C ASP A 23 2.08 -21.00 -13.21
N LEU A 24 2.33 -19.88 -12.52
CA LEU A 24 2.22 -18.53 -13.06
C LEU A 24 3.17 -18.29 -14.24
N PHE A 25 4.45 -18.64 -14.10
CA PHE A 25 5.44 -18.47 -15.17
C PHE A 25 5.22 -19.43 -16.34
N GLU A 26 4.84 -20.67 -16.07
CA GLU A 26 4.52 -21.65 -17.10
C GLU A 26 3.34 -21.16 -17.94
N TRP A 27 2.30 -20.63 -17.29
CA TRP A 27 1.19 -20.02 -18.00
C TRP A 27 1.65 -18.82 -18.83
N ALA A 28 2.43 -17.91 -18.25
CA ALA A 28 2.94 -16.71 -18.93
C ALA A 28 3.87 -17.05 -20.11
N PHE A 29 4.60 -18.16 -20.03
CA PHE A 29 5.46 -18.66 -21.09
C PHE A 29 4.67 -19.32 -22.23
N LYS A 30 3.58 -20.02 -21.91
CA LYS A 30 2.70 -20.62 -22.94
C LYS A 30 1.82 -19.57 -23.63
N ASN A 31 1.56 -18.44 -22.98
CA ASN A 31 0.61 -17.43 -23.43
C ASN A 31 1.26 -16.03 -23.55
N HIS A 32 1.91 -15.73 -24.67
CA HIS A 32 2.60 -14.46 -24.90
C HIS A 32 1.70 -13.23 -25.17
N GLN A 33 0.41 -13.29 -24.80
CA GLN A 33 -0.54 -12.19 -25.01
C GLN A 33 -0.58 -11.27 -23.78
N HIS A 34 0.54 -10.59 -23.54
CA HIS A 34 0.79 -9.75 -22.36
C HIS A 34 -0.28 -8.67 -22.14
N ASP A 35 -0.83 -8.12 -23.23
CA ASP A 35 -1.84 -7.06 -23.23
C ASP A 35 -3.27 -7.57 -22.94
N ARG A 36 -3.50 -8.88 -23.02
CA ARG A 36 -4.83 -9.51 -22.86
C ARG A 36 -4.97 -10.34 -21.58
N ALA A 37 -3.90 -10.44 -20.80
CA ALA A 37 -3.85 -11.26 -19.60
C ALA A 37 -3.70 -10.39 -18.35
N ASN A 38 -4.52 -10.66 -17.34
CA ASN A 38 -4.38 -10.12 -16.00
C ASN A 38 -4.08 -11.26 -15.04
N PHE A 39 -3.09 -11.11 -14.18
CA PHE A 39 -2.84 -12.03 -13.08
C PHE A 39 -3.41 -11.46 -11.79
N LEU A 40 -4.25 -12.22 -11.09
CA LEU A 40 -4.69 -11.92 -9.74
C LEU A 40 -4.03 -12.90 -8.78
N LEU A 41 -3.20 -12.39 -7.87
CA LEU A 41 -2.56 -13.17 -6.82
C LEU A 41 -3.18 -12.81 -5.47
N VAL A 42 -3.65 -13.82 -4.75
CA VAL A 42 -4.20 -13.70 -3.40
C VAL A 42 -3.30 -14.50 -2.47
N ALA A 43 -2.52 -13.84 -1.63
CA ALA A 43 -1.53 -14.49 -0.78
C ALA A 43 -1.48 -13.84 0.60
N LYS A 44 -1.46 -14.65 1.67
CA LYS A 44 -1.39 -14.15 3.06
C LYS A 44 0.00 -13.68 3.44
N ASP A 45 0.97 -14.45 2.99
CA ASP A 45 2.35 -14.33 3.38
C ASP A 45 3.13 -13.81 2.19
N ILE A 46 2.88 -12.56 1.84
CA ILE A 46 3.67 -11.86 0.83
C ILE A 46 5.00 -11.57 1.49
N PRO A 47 6.08 -12.26 1.10
CA PRO A 47 7.34 -12.04 1.73
C PRO A 47 7.89 -10.69 1.20
N GLU A 48 8.66 -9.98 2.02
CA GLU A 48 9.23 -8.63 1.79
C GLU A 48 9.84 -8.41 0.38
N GLU A 49 10.12 -7.15 0.02
CA GLU A 49 10.55 -6.74 -1.32
C GLU A 49 11.76 -7.51 -1.90
N GLU A 50 12.60 -8.12 -1.07
CA GLU A 50 13.78 -8.89 -1.53
C GLU A 50 13.51 -10.38 -1.82
N THR A 51 12.24 -10.78 -1.86
CA THR A 51 11.87 -12.18 -1.95
C THR A 51 11.69 -12.66 -3.37
N ALA A 52 11.78 -13.98 -3.57
CA ALA A 52 11.56 -14.60 -4.88
C ALA A 52 10.17 -14.26 -5.46
N PHE A 53 9.18 -14.05 -4.58
CA PHE A 53 7.84 -13.62 -4.95
C PHE A 53 7.84 -12.21 -5.53
N ALA A 54 8.42 -11.23 -4.81
CA ALA A 54 8.50 -9.85 -5.30
C ALA A 54 9.25 -9.76 -6.64
N ARG A 55 10.40 -10.45 -6.76
CA ARG A 55 11.13 -10.54 -8.04
C ARG A 55 10.28 -11.14 -9.15
N ALA A 56 9.50 -12.18 -8.86
CA ALA A 56 8.67 -12.82 -9.87
C ALA A 56 7.58 -11.88 -10.39
N LEU A 57 6.92 -11.15 -9.49
CA LEU A 57 5.92 -10.15 -9.88
C LEU A 57 6.54 -9.01 -10.69
N GLN A 58 7.74 -8.57 -10.31
CA GLN A 58 8.47 -7.56 -11.07
C GLN A 58 8.75 -8.02 -12.51
N VAL A 59 9.23 -9.24 -12.71
CA VAL A 59 9.48 -9.80 -14.06
C VAL A 59 8.21 -9.81 -14.91
N LEU A 60 7.05 -10.09 -14.31
CA LEU A 60 5.77 -10.03 -15.02
C LEU A 60 5.39 -8.60 -15.40
N ARG A 61 5.58 -7.64 -14.49
CA ARG A 61 5.34 -6.21 -14.76
C ARG A 61 6.24 -5.69 -15.87
N GLU A 62 7.52 -6.06 -15.87
CA GLU A 62 8.49 -5.70 -16.92
C GLU A 62 8.13 -6.29 -18.28
N ARG A 63 7.44 -7.44 -18.30
CA ARG A 63 6.86 -8.04 -19.52
C ARG A 63 5.49 -7.47 -19.90
N ALA A 64 5.12 -6.32 -19.33
CA ALA A 64 3.87 -5.61 -19.57
C ALA A 64 2.58 -6.34 -19.15
N TYR A 65 2.68 -7.38 -18.32
CA TYR A 65 1.48 -7.97 -17.71
C TYR A 65 0.87 -7.02 -16.67
N LYS A 66 -0.47 -7.07 -16.57
CA LYS A 66 -1.20 -6.47 -15.46
C LYS A 66 -1.22 -7.46 -14.29
N VAL A 67 -0.64 -7.05 -13.17
CA VAL A 67 -0.54 -7.87 -11.96
C VAL A 67 -1.39 -7.21 -10.88
N PHE A 68 -2.38 -7.94 -10.40
CA PHE A 68 -3.27 -7.55 -9.31
C PHE A 68 -2.88 -8.35 -8.08
N LEU A 69 -2.66 -7.66 -6.98
CA LEU A 69 -2.25 -8.28 -5.73
C LEU A 69 -3.32 -8.06 -4.68
N ALA A 70 -3.80 -9.13 -4.05
CA ALA A 70 -4.71 -9.06 -2.93
C ALA A 70 -3.98 -9.50 -1.66
N VAL A 71 -3.85 -8.56 -0.73
CA VAL A 71 -3.08 -8.71 0.50
C VAL A 71 -4.02 -8.77 1.71
N PRO A 72 -3.60 -9.43 2.80
CA PRO A 72 -4.33 -9.35 4.06
C PRO A 72 -4.50 -7.92 4.56
N ASP A 73 -5.53 -7.74 5.37
CA ASP A 73 -5.89 -6.45 5.96
C ASP A 73 -4.86 -5.98 7.01
N ASP A 74 -4.13 -6.92 7.63
CA ASP A 74 -3.15 -6.67 8.69
C ASP A 74 -1.74 -6.34 8.17
N ILE A 75 -1.46 -6.49 6.87
CA ILE A 75 -0.15 -6.09 6.32
C ILE A 75 -0.08 -4.56 6.15
N PRO A 76 0.93 -3.87 6.71
CA PRO A 76 1.16 -2.44 6.47
C PRO A 76 1.32 -2.09 4.99
N LEU A 77 0.77 -0.97 4.54
CA LEU A 77 0.79 -0.60 3.11
C LEU A 77 2.19 -0.34 2.57
N ASP A 78 3.06 0.23 3.39
CA ASP A 78 4.47 0.47 3.08
C ASP A 78 5.24 -0.82 2.74
N GLN A 79 4.84 -1.97 3.29
CA GLN A 79 5.42 -3.28 2.96
C GLN A 79 4.89 -3.89 1.66
N VAL A 80 3.72 -3.44 1.21
CA VAL A 80 3.05 -3.92 -0.02
C VAL A 80 3.45 -3.08 -1.24
N GLN A 81 4.03 -1.91 -1.00
CA GLN A 81 4.17 -0.84 -1.98
C GLN A 81 5.48 -0.89 -2.76
N SER A 82 5.49 -1.72 -3.80
CA SER A 82 6.30 -1.43 -4.98
C SER A 82 5.41 -1.35 -6.21
N ARG A 83 5.32 -0.16 -6.84
CA ARG A 83 4.77 -0.01 -8.21
C ARG A 83 5.47 -0.94 -9.22
N ARG A 84 6.67 -1.42 -8.85
CA ARG A 84 7.46 -2.38 -9.62
C ARG A 84 6.84 -3.77 -9.64
N THR A 85 6.05 -4.17 -8.64
CA THR A 85 5.54 -5.54 -8.50
C THR A 85 4.04 -5.65 -8.81
N ALA A 86 3.23 -4.63 -8.52
CA ALA A 86 1.79 -4.66 -8.76
C ALA A 86 1.31 -3.47 -9.61
N SER A 87 0.21 -3.69 -10.34
CA SER A 87 -0.55 -2.67 -11.07
C SER A 87 -1.73 -2.15 -10.24
N ILE A 88 -2.33 -3.03 -9.45
CA ILE A 88 -3.47 -2.76 -8.58
C ILE A 88 -3.29 -3.59 -7.32
N VAL A 89 -3.59 -3.01 -6.17
CA VAL A 89 -3.54 -3.70 -4.87
C VAL A 89 -4.93 -3.68 -4.23
N TRP A 90 -5.39 -4.82 -3.73
CA TRP A 90 -6.60 -4.97 -2.93
C TRP A 90 -6.26 -5.39 -1.52
N ARG A 91 -7.08 -4.97 -0.56
CA ARG A 91 -7.24 -5.70 0.70
C ARG A 91 -8.13 -6.91 0.48
N TRP A 92 -7.89 -7.99 1.20
CA TRP A 92 -8.69 -9.22 1.13
C TRP A 92 -10.18 -8.95 1.35
N THR A 93 -10.54 -8.27 2.45
CA THR A 93 -11.93 -7.91 2.72
C THR A 93 -12.53 -7.13 1.55
N MET A 94 -11.82 -6.13 1.03
CA MET A 94 -12.28 -5.34 -0.10
C MET A 94 -12.48 -6.17 -1.36
N LEU A 95 -11.59 -7.10 -1.69
CA LEU A 95 -11.75 -7.97 -2.85
C LEU A 95 -12.97 -8.89 -2.69
N PHE A 96 -13.13 -9.52 -1.52
CA PHE A 96 -14.21 -10.47 -1.27
C PHE A 96 -15.58 -9.80 -1.16
N ASP A 97 -15.62 -8.57 -0.66
CA ASP A 97 -16.84 -7.76 -0.57
C ASP A 97 -17.16 -7.01 -1.87
N SER A 98 -16.45 -7.30 -2.97
CA SER A 98 -16.62 -6.65 -4.28
C SER A 98 -16.41 -5.13 -4.26
N ASN A 99 -15.54 -4.65 -3.36
CA ASN A 99 -15.16 -3.26 -3.23
C ASN A 99 -13.95 -2.88 -4.10
N PHE A 100 -13.68 -1.58 -4.16
CA PHE A 100 -12.61 -1.01 -4.96
C PHE A 100 -11.21 -1.33 -4.40
N PRO A 101 -10.20 -1.43 -5.28
CA PRO A 101 -8.82 -1.56 -4.85
C PRO A 101 -8.36 -0.34 -4.06
N ILE A 102 -7.24 -0.51 -3.36
CA ILE A 102 -6.54 0.56 -2.67
C ILE A 102 -6.13 1.58 -3.75
N LYS A 103 -6.69 2.79 -3.67
CA LYS A 103 -6.30 3.89 -4.55
C LYS A 103 -4.81 4.14 -4.29
N GLU A 104 -3.98 4.09 -5.34
CA GLU A 104 -2.59 4.50 -5.21
C GLU A 104 -2.56 5.87 -4.54
N LEU A 105 -1.83 5.96 -3.43
CA LEU A 105 -1.60 7.19 -2.69
C LEU A 105 -0.73 8.06 -3.60
N ASP A 106 -1.36 8.97 -4.32
CA ASP A 106 -0.63 10.11 -4.86
C ASP A 106 0.13 10.75 -3.70
N SER A 107 1.43 10.92 -3.93
CA SER A 107 2.42 11.70 -3.18
C SER A 107 1.85 12.73 -2.20
N ASP A 108 2.48 12.80 -1.02
CA ASP A 108 2.47 13.94 -0.10
C ASP A 108 1.07 14.40 0.35
N TYR A 109 0.52 13.74 1.37
CA TYR A 109 -0.36 14.46 2.30
C TYR A 109 0.47 15.57 2.96
N LYS A 110 0.47 16.77 2.37
CA LYS A 110 0.70 17.98 3.14
C LYS A 110 -0.39 18.00 4.20
N SER A 111 0.04 17.75 5.44
CA SER A 111 -0.72 18.06 6.63
C SER A 111 -0.88 19.58 6.65
N ASP A 112 -1.94 20.08 6.02
CA ASP A 112 -2.41 21.44 6.24
C ASP A 112 -3.05 21.44 7.64
N SER A 113 -2.17 21.60 8.63
CA SER A 113 -2.55 21.93 10.01
C SER A 113 -3.28 23.27 9.98
N TYR A 114 -4.60 23.24 10.06
CA TYR A 114 -5.39 24.41 10.39
C TYR A 114 -5.00 24.88 11.80
N SER A 115 -4.25 25.97 11.88
CA SER A 115 -4.08 26.70 13.14
C SER A 115 -5.40 27.37 13.47
N ASP A 116 -6.14 26.75 14.40
CA ASP A 116 -7.27 27.34 15.12
C ASP A 116 -6.73 28.39 16.10
N GLU A 117 -6.55 29.64 15.63
CA GLU A 117 -6.40 30.77 16.55
C GLU A 117 -7.79 31.24 16.98
N GLY A 118 -8.33 30.52 17.95
CA GLY A 118 -9.50 30.92 18.73
C GLY A 118 -9.24 32.26 19.42
N SER A 119 -9.95 33.27 18.94
CA SER A 119 -10.18 34.53 19.63
C SER A 119 -10.87 34.28 20.98
N SER A 120 -10.29 34.80 22.08
CA SER A 120 -11.01 34.98 23.34
C SER A 120 -10.62 36.31 23.98
N GLN A 121 -11.62 36.94 24.57
CA GLN A 121 -11.82 38.36 24.81
C GLN A 121 -11.85 38.66 26.32
N GLY A 122 -11.37 39.85 26.73
CA GLY A 122 -11.55 40.46 28.06
C GLY A 122 -10.51 40.02 29.10
N GLU A 123 -9.99 40.85 30.01
CA GLU A 123 -10.61 41.98 30.70
C GLU A 123 -9.57 43.00 31.24
N ASP A 124 -10.14 44.10 31.72
CA ASP A 124 -9.60 45.43 32.01
C ASP A 124 -9.20 45.61 33.50
N LYS A 125 -8.51 46.73 33.81
CA LYS A 125 -8.16 47.35 35.13
C LYS A 125 -6.77 47.04 35.72
N ARG A 126 -5.92 48.07 35.90
CA ARG A 126 -5.95 49.01 37.06
C ARG A 126 -4.75 49.98 37.02
N GLN A 127 -5.01 51.24 37.33
CA GLN A 127 -4.10 52.39 37.43
C GLN A 127 -2.95 52.21 38.43
N LYS A 128 -1.78 52.83 38.17
CA LYS A 128 -1.11 53.73 39.15
C LYS A 128 -0.05 54.62 38.46
N ILE A 129 -0.15 55.92 38.73
CA ILE A 129 0.76 57.00 38.35
C ILE A 129 1.81 57.20 39.47
N THR A 130 2.91 57.88 39.12
CA THR A 130 3.99 58.52 39.93
C THR A 130 5.05 57.60 40.56
N ASP A 131 6.36 57.91 40.62
CA ASP A 131 7.10 59.18 40.54
C ASP A 131 8.57 58.96 40.13
N ASP A 132 9.15 60.04 39.62
CA ASP A 132 10.51 60.57 39.81
C ASP A 132 11.81 59.84 39.38
N ALA A 133 12.46 60.56 38.45
CA ALA A 133 13.78 61.18 38.62
C ALA A 133 15.05 60.30 38.70
N ALA A 134 15.78 60.41 37.59
CA ALA A 134 17.13 60.93 37.52
C ALA A 134 18.33 59.98 37.71
N SER A 135 19.19 60.08 36.70
CA SER A 135 20.65 60.15 36.78
C SER A 135 21.41 58.82 36.73
N HIS A 136 21.85 58.47 35.53
CA HIS A 136 23.17 57.87 35.34
C HIS A 136 24.03 58.79 34.47
N LYS A 137 25.21 59.09 35.02
CA LYS A 137 26.35 59.78 34.40
C LYS A 137 26.73 59.19 33.05
#